data_AF-A0A7R9W735-F1
#
_entry.id   AF-A0A7R9W735-F1
#
_cell.length_a   1.000
_cell.length_b   1.000
_cell.length_c   1.000
_cell.angle_alpha   90.00
_cell.angle_beta   90.00
_cell.angle_gamma   90.00
#
_symmetry.space_group_name_H-M   'P 1'
#
loop_
_entity.id
_entity.type
_entity.pdbx_description
1 polymer ?
#
loop_
_entity_poly.entity_id
_entity_poly.type
_entity_poly.pdbx_seq_one_letter_code
_entity_poly.pdbx_strand_id
1 'polypeptide(L)'
;MDYSELSVAELNSLMDYRDEETGDGASKYMKKVRKPYREFGAIFRLEQLLVDVTGLNCRAWKRTAEKYGFDVPEVDSVRVAAAHRAEFAVQRVFYWTDDFLEGREMARTQRSNVAEVFGEWLKEQGIEHKPTETKKKVAGSFDLDLGLGDAAAPPPKEEEEGGAGSAAPVAAAAEEPAG
;
A
#
# COMPACT_ATOMS: atom_id res chain seq x y z
N MET A 1 -27.89 -17.39 -49.23
CA MET A 1 -27.27 -16.37 -48.37
C MET A 1 -25.93 -16.09 -48.99
N ASP A 2 -25.81 -14.93 -49.63
CA ASP A 2 -24.56 -14.54 -50.29
C ASP A 2 -23.62 -13.99 -49.23
N TYR A 3 -22.46 -14.63 -49.08
CA TYR A 3 -21.43 -14.18 -48.15
C TYR A 3 -20.68 -13.03 -48.83
N SER A 4 -20.77 -11.84 -48.24
CA SER A 4 -19.96 -10.69 -48.64
C SER A 4 -18.54 -10.89 -48.10
N GLU A 5 -17.61 -11.25 -48.97
CA GLU A 5 -16.19 -11.35 -48.62
C GLU A 5 -15.59 -9.95 -48.50
N LEU A 6 -15.17 -9.57 -47.29
CA LEU A 6 -14.50 -8.30 -47.03
C LEU A 6 -13.06 -8.37 -47.53
N SER A 7 -12.63 -7.33 -48.24
CA SER A 7 -11.24 -7.21 -48.63
C SER A 7 -10.36 -6.97 -47.40
N VAL A 8 -9.09 -7.35 -47.48
CA VAL A 8 -8.11 -7.15 -46.38
C VAL A 8 -8.00 -5.67 -46.00
N ALA A 9 -8.14 -4.77 -46.97
CA ALA A 9 -8.15 -3.33 -46.72
C ALA A 9 -9.36 -2.90 -45.89
N GLU A 10 -10.55 -3.38 -46.23
CA GLU A 10 -11.78 -3.09 -45.46
C GLU A 10 -11.73 -3.73 -44.06
N LEU A 11 -11.13 -4.90 -43.94
CA LEU A 11 -10.96 -5.59 -42.66
C LEU A 11 -10.00 -4.84 -41.72
N ASN A 12 -8.92 -4.26 -42.28
CA ASN A 12 -8.00 -3.40 -41.55
C ASN A 12 -8.67 -2.07 -41.18
N SER A 13 -9.42 -1.44 -42.10
CA SER A 13 -10.18 -0.22 -41.80
C SER A 13 -11.25 -0.46 -40.72
N LEU A 14 -11.87 -1.63 -40.67
CA LEU A 14 -12.83 -2.00 -39.62
C LEU A 14 -12.15 -2.21 -38.26
N MET A 15 -10.93 -2.75 -38.26
CA MET A 15 -10.11 -2.92 -37.05
C MET A 15 -9.62 -1.57 -36.50
N ASP A 16 -9.21 -0.67 -37.39
CA ASP A 16 -8.76 0.69 -37.04
C ASP A 16 -9.94 1.53 -36.51
N TYR A 17 -11.12 1.42 -37.13
CA TYR A 17 -12.34 2.10 -36.69
C TYR A 17 -12.83 1.64 -35.30
N ARG A 18 -12.57 0.38 -34.93
CA ARG A 18 -12.86 -0.17 -33.59
C ARG A 18 -11.90 0.34 -32.52
N ASP A 19 -10.68 0.73 -32.91
CA ASP A 19 -9.66 1.25 -32.01
C ASP A 19 -9.68 2.79 -31.91
N GLU A 20 -10.38 3.49 -32.81
CA GLU A 20 -10.64 4.93 -32.69
C GLU A 20 -11.63 5.21 -31.55
N GLU A 21 -11.18 5.94 -30.52
CA GLU A 21 -11.95 6.36 -29.34
C GLU A 21 -13.21 7.19 -29.67
N THR A 22 -13.41 7.56 -30.94
CA THR A 22 -14.49 8.43 -31.42
C THR A 22 -15.64 7.66 -32.08
N GLY A 23 -15.46 6.37 -32.41
CA GLY A 23 -16.41 5.59 -33.23
C GLY A 23 -17.59 5.01 -32.46
N ASP A 24 -17.39 4.65 -31.19
CA ASP A 24 -18.50 4.37 -30.29
C ASP A 24 -18.90 5.70 -29.63
N GLY A 25 -20.17 6.07 -29.68
CA GLY A 25 -20.76 7.23 -28.99
C GLY A 25 -20.69 7.15 -27.45
N ALA A 26 -19.62 6.60 -26.90
CA ALA A 26 -19.32 6.55 -25.49
C ALA A 26 -18.98 7.95 -25.00
N SER A 27 -19.77 8.43 -24.04
CA SER A 27 -19.58 9.71 -23.36
C SER A 27 -18.13 9.90 -22.88
N LYS A 28 -17.70 11.16 -22.77
CA LYS A 28 -16.45 11.63 -22.13
C LYS A 28 -16.20 11.07 -20.70
N TYR A 29 -17.14 10.31 -20.14
CA TYR A 29 -17.15 9.80 -18.77
C TYR A 29 -17.20 8.25 -18.64
N MET A 30 -17.01 7.46 -19.72
CA MET A 30 -16.82 5.99 -19.61
C MET A 30 -15.77 5.51 -20.62
N LYS A 31 -14.95 4.49 -20.38
CA LYS A 31 -14.42 3.83 -19.18
C LYS A 31 -13.08 3.29 -19.68
N LYS A 32 -11.96 3.76 -19.12
CA LYS A 32 -10.59 3.39 -19.53
C LYS A 32 -10.51 1.87 -19.73
N VAL A 33 -10.51 1.40 -20.98
CA VAL A 33 -10.43 -0.03 -21.28
C VAL A 33 -9.01 -0.44 -20.97
N ARG A 34 -8.78 -0.92 -19.74
CA ARG A 34 -7.55 -1.63 -19.41
C ARG A 34 -7.53 -2.85 -20.31
N LYS A 35 -6.63 -2.87 -21.29
CA LYS A 35 -6.35 -4.03 -22.15
C LYS A 35 -5.14 -4.78 -21.55
N PRO A 36 -5.28 -5.53 -20.43
CA PRO A 36 -4.15 -6.17 -19.76
C PRO A 36 -3.46 -7.24 -20.61
N TYR A 37 -4.07 -7.64 -21.74
CA TYR A 37 -3.56 -8.67 -22.64
C TYR A 37 -2.91 -8.13 -23.93
N ARG A 38 -2.87 -6.81 -24.15
CA ARG A 38 -2.30 -6.23 -25.39
C ARG A 38 -0.80 -5.91 -25.27
N GLU A 39 -0.28 -5.91 -24.05
CA GLU A 39 1.14 -5.73 -23.73
C GLU A 39 1.56 -6.87 -22.81
N PHE A 40 2.43 -7.77 -23.27
CA PHE A 40 2.97 -8.86 -22.45
C PHE A 40 3.95 -8.31 -21.40
N GLY A 41 3.44 -7.67 -20.36
CA GLY A 41 4.21 -7.23 -19.20
C GLY A 41 3.97 -8.18 -18.03
N ALA A 42 5.00 -8.90 -17.60
CA ALA A 42 4.96 -9.65 -16.36
C ALA A 42 5.73 -8.89 -15.27
N ILE A 43 5.07 -8.61 -14.14
CA ILE A 43 5.68 -7.97 -12.97
C ILE A 43 6.05 -9.06 -11.99
N PHE A 44 7.35 -9.24 -11.76
CA PHE A 44 7.87 -10.20 -10.80
C PHE A 44 8.38 -9.48 -9.55
N ARG A 45 8.09 -10.04 -8.38
CA ARG A 45 8.81 -9.69 -7.16
C ARG A 45 10.20 -10.31 -7.23
N LEU A 46 11.25 -9.53 -6.99
CA LEU A 46 12.63 -10.05 -7.01
C LEU A 46 12.86 -11.05 -5.86
N GLU A 47 12.33 -10.70 -4.69
CA GLU A 47 12.44 -11.49 -3.47
C GLU A 47 11.73 -12.84 -3.63
N GLN A 48 12.43 -13.92 -3.25
CA GLN A 48 11.95 -15.32 -3.27
C GLN A 48 11.72 -15.95 -4.65
N LEU A 49 11.54 -15.16 -5.72
CA LEU A 49 11.36 -15.69 -7.07
C LEU A 49 12.68 -15.73 -7.86
N LEU A 50 13.41 -14.62 -7.90
CA LEU A 50 14.62 -14.47 -8.70
C LEU A 50 15.90 -14.52 -7.87
N VAL A 51 15.81 -14.14 -6.59
CA VAL A 51 16.95 -14.11 -5.67
C VAL A 51 16.56 -14.80 -4.36
N ASP A 52 17.38 -15.78 -3.95
CA ASP A 52 17.25 -16.39 -2.64
C ASP A 52 17.83 -15.47 -1.55
N VAL A 53 16.92 -14.77 -0.88
CA VAL A 53 17.21 -13.90 0.28
C VAL A 53 16.89 -14.58 1.61
N THR A 54 16.56 -15.87 1.61
CA THR A 54 16.09 -16.60 2.80
C THR A 54 17.15 -16.61 3.89
N GLY A 55 18.42 -16.83 3.52
CA GLY A 55 19.53 -16.83 4.48
C GLY A 55 19.73 -15.49 5.19
N LEU A 56 19.62 -14.37 4.46
CA LEU A 56 19.74 -13.04 5.05
C LEU A 56 18.56 -12.71 5.94
N ASN A 57 17.34 -13.02 5.49
CA ASN A 57 16.14 -12.82 6.28
C ASN A 57 16.17 -13.64 7.58
N CYS A 58 16.66 -14.89 7.53
CA CYS A 58 16.80 -15.72 8.72
C CYS A 58 17.77 -15.10 9.75
N ARG A 59 18.91 -14.56 9.29
CA ARG A 59 19.86 -13.85 10.17
C ARG A 59 19.24 -12.59 10.77
N ALA A 60 18.50 -11.81 9.98
CA ALA A 60 17.85 -10.60 10.45
C ALA A 60 16.74 -10.89 11.49
N TRP A 61 15.91 -11.91 11.24
CA TRP A 61 14.89 -12.35 12.18
C TRP A 61 15.47 -12.91 13.47
N LYS A 62 16.60 -13.62 13.39
CA LYS A 62 17.34 -14.07 14.58
C LYS A 62 17.79 -12.90 15.46
N ARG A 63 18.39 -11.85 14.87
CA ARG A 63 18.76 -10.62 15.60
C ARG A 63 17.55 -9.93 16.23
N THR A 64 16.43 -9.89 15.53
CA THR A 64 15.18 -9.33 16.06
C THR A 64 14.66 -10.15 17.24
N ALA A 65 14.61 -11.48 17.11
CA ALA A 65 14.19 -12.39 18.18
C ALA A 65 15.06 -12.22 19.43
N GLU A 66 16.39 -12.19 19.26
CA GLU A 66 17.35 -11.98 20.36
C GLU A 66 17.16 -10.64 21.07
N LYS A 67 16.88 -9.56 20.32
CA LYS A 67 16.69 -8.21 20.89
C LYS A 67 15.44 -8.12 21.76
N TYR A 68 14.37 -8.79 21.37
CA TYR A 68 13.08 -8.75 22.09
C TYR A 68 12.88 -9.95 23.03
N GLY A 69 13.83 -10.90 23.07
CA GLY A 69 13.77 -12.07 23.94
C GLY A 69 12.78 -13.15 23.51
N PHE A 70 12.49 -13.23 22.21
CA PHE A 70 11.59 -14.24 21.64
C PHE A 70 12.35 -15.45 21.07
N ASP A 71 11.62 -16.52 20.81
CA ASP A 71 12.15 -17.72 20.19
C ASP A 71 12.63 -17.45 18.76
N VAL A 72 13.78 -18.03 18.41
CA VAL A 72 14.36 -17.92 17.06
C VAL A 72 13.45 -18.67 16.08
N PRO A 73 12.99 -18.02 15.00
CA PRO A 73 12.05 -18.63 14.08
C PRO A 73 12.74 -19.67 13.20
N GLU A 74 12.02 -20.75 12.89
CA GLU A 74 12.46 -21.78 11.95
C GLU A 74 12.54 -21.23 10.51
N VAL A 75 13.42 -21.81 9.71
CA VAL A 75 13.66 -21.40 8.32
C VAL A 75 12.38 -21.43 7.48
N ASP A 76 11.52 -22.43 7.68
CA ASP A 76 10.25 -22.54 6.94
C ASP A 76 9.25 -21.44 7.33
N SER A 77 9.18 -21.09 8.62
CA SER A 77 8.40 -19.94 9.08
C SER A 77 8.94 -18.63 8.51
N VAL A 78 10.27 -18.49 8.37
CA VAL A 78 10.89 -17.31 7.73
C VAL A 78 10.55 -17.23 6.23
N ARG A 79 10.45 -18.37 5.53
CA ARG A 79 10.03 -18.40 4.11
C ARG A 79 8.60 -17.90 3.94
N VAL A 80 7.70 -18.33 4.81
CA VAL A 80 6.31 -17.84 4.80
C VAL A 80 6.28 -16.35 5.15
N ALA A 81 7.03 -15.93 6.17
CA ALA A 81 7.12 -14.54 6.59
C ALA A 81 7.57 -13.60 5.46
N ALA A 82 8.52 -14.04 4.61
CA ALA A 82 9.04 -13.23 3.51
C ALA A 82 8.04 -13.01 2.35
N ALA A 83 6.95 -13.78 2.27
CA ALA A 83 5.86 -13.48 1.34
C ALA A 83 4.96 -12.33 1.82
N HIS A 84 4.94 -12.08 3.13
CA HIS A 84 4.06 -11.13 3.81
C HIS A 84 4.80 -9.89 4.32
N ARG A 85 4.04 -8.92 4.83
CA ARG A 85 4.61 -7.77 5.55
C ARG A 85 5.20 -8.23 6.89
N ALA A 86 6.29 -7.60 7.32
CA ALA A 86 6.95 -7.93 8.58
C ALA A 86 6.01 -7.83 9.79
N GLU A 87 5.11 -6.84 9.83
CA GLU A 87 4.10 -6.69 10.88
C GLU A 87 3.16 -7.90 10.94
N PHE A 88 2.70 -8.37 9.77
CA PHE A 88 1.85 -9.54 9.65
C PHE A 88 2.60 -10.81 10.06
N ALA A 89 3.86 -10.94 9.68
CA ALA A 89 4.69 -12.08 10.04
C ALA A 89 4.86 -12.21 11.57
N VAL A 90 5.12 -11.10 12.25
CA VAL A 90 5.26 -11.06 13.72
C VAL A 90 3.99 -11.57 14.41
N GLN A 91 2.81 -11.14 13.94
CA GLN A 91 1.53 -11.48 14.58
C GLN A 91 0.99 -12.86 14.19
N ARG A 92 1.11 -13.23 12.91
CA ARG A 92 0.39 -14.39 12.34
C ARG A 92 1.28 -15.57 11.97
N VAL A 93 2.59 -15.36 11.86
CA VAL A 93 3.54 -16.43 11.54
C VAL A 93 4.34 -16.82 12.77
N PHE A 94 4.91 -15.83 13.47
CA PHE A 94 5.73 -16.07 14.66
C PHE A 94 4.96 -16.01 15.97
N TYR A 95 3.77 -15.39 15.97
CA TYR A 95 2.92 -15.24 17.16
C TYR A 95 3.65 -14.61 18.35
N TRP A 96 4.56 -13.67 18.10
CA TRP A 96 5.37 -13.04 19.15
C TRP A 96 4.59 -12.01 19.97
N THR A 97 3.71 -11.25 19.32
CA THR A 97 2.84 -10.26 19.97
C THR A 97 1.50 -10.19 19.25
N ASP A 98 0.45 -9.82 19.99
CA ASP A 98 -0.88 -9.51 19.47
C ASP A 98 -1.10 -7.98 19.37
N ASP A 99 -0.20 -7.18 19.96
CA ASP A 99 -0.29 -5.72 19.86
C ASP A 99 0.23 -5.24 18.50
N PHE A 100 -0.59 -4.41 17.85
CA PHE A 100 -0.24 -3.75 16.59
C PHE A 100 0.91 -2.75 16.75
N LEU A 101 1.01 -2.03 17.87
CA LEU A 101 2.05 -1.02 18.07
C LEU A 101 3.42 -1.67 18.25
N GLU A 102 3.50 -2.69 19.10
CA GLU A 102 4.72 -3.49 19.28
C GLU A 102 5.11 -4.20 17.99
N GLY A 103 4.16 -4.84 17.30
CA GLY A 103 4.41 -5.51 16.03
C GLY A 103 4.99 -4.57 14.97
N ARG A 104 4.54 -3.30 14.94
CA ARG A 104 5.08 -2.26 14.06
C ARG A 104 6.51 -1.85 14.44
N GLU A 105 6.82 -1.76 15.73
CA GLU A 105 8.18 -1.46 16.19
C GLU A 105 9.14 -2.60 15.86
N MET A 106 8.73 -3.84 16.11
CA MET A 106 9.49 -5.04 15.74
C MET A 106 9.75 -5.11 14.24
N ALA A 107 8.75 -4.79 13.41
CA ALA A 107 8.89 -4.72 11.97
C ALA A 107 9.92 -3.66 11.52
N ARG A 108 9.95 -2.48 12.18
CA ARG A 108 10.97 -1.45 11.90
C ARG A 108 12.36 -1.94 12.28
N THR A 109 12.49 -2.55 13.45
CA THR A 109 13.75 -3.13 13.91
C THR A 109 14.23 -4.21 12.93
N GLN A 110 13.35 -5.09 12.47
CA GLN A 110 13.68 -6.12 11.49
C GLN A 110 14.20 -5.52 10.18
N ARG A 111 13.58 -4.45 9.66
CA ARG A 111 14.07 -3.78 8.45
C ARG A 111 15.46 -3.17 8.64
N SER A 112 15.73 -2.58 9.81
CA SER A 112 17.08 -2.10 10.16
C SER A 112 18.08 -3.25 10.18
N ASN A 113 17.71 -4.36 10.83
CA ASN A 113 18.56 -5.56 10.93
C ASN A 113 18.83 -6.18 9.55
N VAL A 114 17.85 -6.21 8.64
CA VAL A 114 18.06 -6.66 7.26
C VAL A 114 19.09 -5.78 6.55
N ALA A 115 18.99 -4.46 6.68
CA ALA A 115 19.95 -3.54 6.05
C ALA A 115 21.37 -3.75 6.59
N GLU A 116 21.51 -3.94 7.90
CA GLU A 116 22.79 -4.23 8.55
C GLU A 116 23.38 -5.57 8.09
N VAL A 117 22.59 -6.65 8.13
CA VAL A 117 22.99 -7.98 7.68
C VAL A 117 23.36 -7.96 6.20
N PHE A 118 22.61 -7.23 5.38
CA PHE A 118 22.92 -7.06 3.97
C PHE A 118 24.23 -6.30 3.76
N GLY A 119 24.48 -5.25 4.55
CA GLY A 119 25.74 -4.51 4.53
C GLY A 119 26.95 -5.35 4.96
N GLU A 120 26.78 -6.23 5.96
CA GLU A 120 27.80 -7.21 6.33
C GLU A 120 28.06 -8.21 5.21
N TRP A 121 27.00 -8.77 4.63
CA TRP A 121 27.10 -9.69 3.51
C TRP A 121 27.81 -9.05 2.29
N LEU A 122 27.50 -7.79 1.97
CA LEU A 122 28.20 -7.05 0.91
C LEU A 122 29.71 -6.91 1.18
N LYS A 123 30.09 -6.66 2.43
CA LYS A 123 31.50 -6.60 2.84
C LYS A 123 32.19 -7.96 2.73
N GLU A 124 31.50 -9.04 3.11
CA GLU A 124 32.01 -10.41 2.94
C GLU A 124 32.27 -10.73 1.46
N GLN A 125 31.45 -10.21 0.55
CA GLN A 125 31.64 -10.38 -0.90
C GLN A 125 32.65 -9.40 -1.52
N GLY A 126 33.22 -8.48 -0.74
CA GLY A 126 34.18 -7.48 -1.23
C GLY A 126 33.57 -6.43 -2.16
N ILE A 127 32.25 -6.23 -2.12
CA ILE A 127 31.54 -5.26 -2.95
C ILE A 127 31.44 -3.94 -2.18
N GLU A 128 32.20 -2.93 -2.59
CA GLU A 128 32.07 -1.58 -2.04
C GLU A 128 30.77 -0.91 -2.52
N HIS A 129 29.78 -0.83 -1.64
CA HIS A 129 28.57 -0.06 -1.89
C HIS A 129 28.79 1.41 -1.52
N LYS A 130 28.96 2.28 -2.52
CA LYS A 130 28.85 3.74 -2.31
C LYS A 130 27.37 4.08 -2.11
N PRO A 131 26.94 4.55 -0.91
CA PRO A 131 25.55 4.94 -0.71
C PRO A 131 25.17 5.99 -1.76
N THR A 132 24.19 5.66 -2.60
CA THR A 132 23.66 6.64 -3.55
C THR A 132 22.99 7.73 -2.72
N GLU A 133 23.58 8.93 -2.71
CA GLU A 133 22.96 10.08 -2.05
C GLU A 133 21.61 10.37 -2.73
N THR A 134 20.52 9.90 -2.12
CA THR A 134 19.18 10.34 -2.48
C THR A 134 19.11 11.82 -2.13
N LYS A 135 19.25 12.68 -3.15
CA LYS A 135 19.02 14.12 -3.04
C LYS A 135 17.70 14.35 -2.31
N LYS A 136 17.76 15.14 -1.24
CA LYS A 136 16.63 15.65 -0.45
C LYS A 136 15.45 15.97 -1.38
N LYS A 137 14.27 15.41 -1.08
CA LYS A 137 13.02 15.67 -1.77
C LYS A 137 12.80 17.19 -1.95
N VAL A 138 12.63 17.59 -3.21
CA VAL A 138 11.84 18.78 -3.57
C VAL A 138 10.45 18.59 -2.97
N ALA A 139 9.94 19.62 -2.29
CA ALA A 139 8.57 19.70 -1.79
C ALA A 139 7.60 19.68 -2.98
N GLY A 140 7.19 18.50 -3.39
CA GLY A 140 6.11 18.28 -4.34
C GLY A 140 5.46 16.95 -3.97
N SER A 141 4.22 17.00 -3.47
CA SER A 141 3.44 15.80 -3.22
C SER A 141 3.27 15.06 -4.55
N PHE A 142 3.81 13.85 -4.61
CA PHE A 142 3.49 12.92 -5.67
C PHE A 142 2.33 12.08 -5.14
N ASP A 143 1.12 12.64 -5.25
CA ASP A 143 -0.14 11.95 -4.98
C ASP A 143 -0.35 10.88 -6.06
N LEU A 144 0.18 9.69 -5.80
CA LEU A 144 -0.19 8.49 -6.53
C LEU A 144 -1.54 8.02 -5.99
N ASP A 145 -2.62 8.67 -6.43
CA ASP A 145 -4.00 8.31 -6.11
C ASP A 145 -4.31 6.91 -6.69
N LEU A 146 -4.14 5.89 -5.85
CA LEU A 146 -4.41 4.49 -6.17
C LEU A 146 -5.87 4.10 -5.86
N GLY A 147 -6.77 5.06 -5.58
CA GLY A 147 -8.21 4.80 -5.47
C GLY A 147 -8.58 3.66 -4.53
N LEU A 148 -7.86 3.51 -3.43
CA LEU A 148 -8.04 2.44 -2.43
C LEU A 148 -8.12 3.06 -1.04
N GLY A 149 -9.35 3.27 -0.59
CA GLY A 149 -9.73 3.81 0.72
C GLY A 149 -10.49 5.15 0.55
N ASP A 150 -11.62 5.40 1.15
CA ASP A 150 -12.37 4.65 2.15
C ASP A 150 -13.81 5.19 2.15
N ALA A 151 -14.75 4.35 2.57
CA ALA A 151 -16.11 4.77 2.82
C ALA A 151 -16.15 5.76 4.01
N ALA A 152 -17.19 6.59 4.02
CA ALA A 152 -17.65 7.40 5.16
C ALA A 152 -16.83 8.65 5.53
N ALA A 153 -17.18 9.78 4.91
CA ALA A 153 -17.26 11.06 5.59
C ALA A 153 -18.70 11.58 5.48
N PRO A 154 -19.42 11.82 6.60
CA PRO A 154 -20.75 12.43 6.53
C PRO A 154 -20.66 13.89 6.08
N PRO A 155 -21.65 14.40 5.31
CA PRO A 155 -21.59 15.75 4.77
C PRO A 155 -21.63 16.83 5.88
N PRO A 156 -21.00 17.99 5.64
CA PRO A 156 -20.94 19.10 6.60
C PRO A 156 -22.33 19.71 6.82
N LYS A 157 -22.63 20.05 8.08
CA LYS A 157 -23.83 20.79 8.48
C LYS A 157 -23.74 22.21 7.93
N GLU A 158 -24.78 22.62 7.22
CA GLU A 158 -25.00 24.00 6.80
C GLU A 158 -25.23 24.86 8.06
N GLU A 159 -24.39 25.88 8.24
CA GLU A 159 -24.59 26.93 9.23
C GLU A 159 -25.61 27.93 8.65
N GLU A 160 -26.85 27.90 9.15
CA GLU A 160 -27.79 29.02 9.02
C GLU A 160 -27.41 30.11 10.04
N GLU A 161 -26.77 31.18 9.57
CA GLU A 161 -26.85 32.47 10.26
C GLU A 161 -28.16 33.16 9.87
N GLY A 162 -29.05 33.38 10.84
CA GLY A 162 -30.30 34.07 10.58
C GLY A 162 -31.16 34.37 11.81
N GLY A 163 -30.80 35.41 12.54
CA GLY A 163 -31.82 36.37 12.98
C GLY A 163 -32.41 36.27 14.39
N ALA A 164 -32.03 37.25 15.21
CA ALA A 164 -32.91 38.15 15.97
C ALA A 164 -33.82 37.60 17.09
N GLY A 165 -33.62 38.17 18.28
CA GLY A 165 -34.60 38.19 19.40
C GLY A 165 -33.90 38.22 20.75
N SER A 166 -33.49 39.38 21.26
CA SER A 166 -34.28 40.27 22.13
C SER A 166 -34.62 39.69 23.52
N ALA A 167 -34.05 40.32 24.56
CA ALA A 167 -34.53 40.58 25.94
C ALA A 167 -35.19 39.40 26.72
N ALA A 168 -34.93 39.12 27.99
CA ALA A 168 -34.58 39.93 29.16
C ALA A 168 -34.14 38.99 30.31
N PRO A 169 -33.52 39.51 31.39
CA PRO A 169 -33.14 38.72 32.57
C PRO A 169 -34.20 38.86 33.68
N VAL A 170 -34.67 37.77 34.26
CA VAL A 170 -35.47 37.81 35.50
C VAL A 170 -35.19 36.58 36.36
N ALA A 171 -34.63 36.82 37.55
CA ALA A 171 -34.91 36.26 38.88
C ALA A 171 -35.25 34.74 38.97
N ALA A 172 -34.63 33.89 39.79
CA ALA A 172 -34.31 33.94 41.23
C ALA A 172 -34.87 32.65 41.86
N ALA A 173 -34.31 32.29 43.01
CA ALA A 173 -34.79 31.28 43.97
C ALA A 173 -34.62 29.81 43.55
N ALA A 174 -34.34 28.86 44.44
CA ALA A 174 -33.92 28.81 45.85
C ALA A 174 -33.85 27.30 46.18
N GLU A 175 -33.05 26.94 47.19
CA GLU A 175 -33.18 25.73 48.03
C GLU A 175 -33.10 24.34 47.34
N GLU A 176 -32.55 23.27 47.91
CA GLU A 176 -31.84 22.97 49.15
C GLU A 176 -31.15 21.61 48.92
N PRO A 177 -30.13 21.26 49.73
CA PRO A 177 -29.47 19.96 49.67
C PRO A 177 -30.10 18.94 50.64
N ALA A 178 -29.68 17.68 50.45
CA ALA A 178 -29.69 16.56 51.41
C ALA A 178 -30.66 15.40 51.09
N GLY A 179 -30.06 14.22 51.07
CA GLY A 179 -30.66 12.91 50.85
C GLY A 179 -29.55 11.92 50.54
#